data_AF-A0A8R2H4X3-F1
#
_entry.id   AF-A0A8R2H4X3-F1
#
_cell.length_a   1.000
_cell.length_b   1.000
_cell.length_c   1.000
_cell.angle_alpha   90.00
_cell.angle_beta   90.00
_cell.angle_gamma   90.00
#
_symmetry.space_group_name_H-M   'P 1'
#
loop_
_entity.id
_entity.type
_entity.pdbx_description
1 polymer ?
#
loop_
_entity_poly.entity_id
_entity_poly.type
_entity_poly.pdbx_seq_one_letter_code
_entity_poly.pdbx_strand_id
1 'polypeptide(L)'
;MCEDEWSDIEKRFEKEGIDYSRLKTEEKLIHVWRWLVDADINLQNARKMIEKLRLKQNEELEDMENYMVHIRVLADKRIDDMEKTMSIFAEQVARLECELNGLESIDGDNVCDKLSENSNKIDGKDSLLDNSMSWNKNITNDDTSSISIQLFSDRTKSASNICNDFFKSAQEEKSDDQKQNVNEITRTFGPESTPPSLLSSELATPRQISTIITDGMLSNQSDELKKIKVELDSHKTLVSSLGEKYNALALKHLQYKSKRKMQIEALKGNLEASQCQMESLKTQLSIQKRRLKTEEEFRKQVETDYRCLQEEKRNIDFRIAMSENELRNMARHLSVLHKKVAMLESANSDLLSKHLQLVYKNARIPKSTTCDCILTAMSDDK
;
A
#
# COMPACT_ATOMS: atom_id res chain seq x y z
N MET A 1 26.57 43.31 -19.75
CA MET A 1 27.18 44.14 -18.70
C MET A 1 28.56 43.55 -18.46
N CYS A 2 29.60 44.30 -18.85
CA CYS A 2 30.97 43.88 -18.65
C CYS A 2 31.32 44.30 -17.22
N GLU A 3 31.25 43.37 -16.28
CA GLU A 3 31.73 43.60 -14.92
C GLU A 3 33.24 43.83 -15.02
N ASP A 4 33.71 44.95 -14.46
CA ASP A 4 35.12 45.32 -14.48
C ASP A 4 35.88 44.39 -13.52
N GLU A 5 36.46 43.32 -14.07
CA GLU A 5 37.18 42.28 -13.34
C GLU A 5 38.29 42.87 -12.45
N TRP A 6 38.88 44.01 -12.85
CA TRP A 6 39.90 44.70 -12.07
C TRP A 6 39.32 45.41 -10.83
N SER A 7 38.13 45.98 -10.95
CA SER A 7 37.41 46.58 -9.82
C SER A 7 37.05 45.52 -8.77
N ASP A 8 36.73 44.29 -9.20
CA ASP A 8 36.38 43.21 -8.26
C ASP A 8 37.60 42.58 -7.58
N ILE A 9 38.75 42.56 -8.26
CA ILE A 9 40.04 42.22 -7.65
C ILE A 9 40.39 43.27 -6.59
N GLU A 10 40.27 44.56 -6.90
CA GLU A 10 40.55 45.65 -5.95
C GLU A 10 39.65 45.59 -4.71
N LYS A 11 38.34 45.37 -4.88
CA LYS A 11 37.39 45.15 -3.77
C LYS A 11 37.76 43.94 -2.91
N ARG A 12 38.29 42.87 -3.50
CA ARG A 12 38.75 41.69 -2.72
C ARG A 12 39.97 42.01 -1.88
N PHE A 13 40.91 42.81 -2.38
CA PHE A 13 42.05 43.29 -1.60
C PHE A 13 41.58 44.15 -0.40
N GLU A 14 40.66 45.08 -0.64
CA GLU A 14 40.05 45.89 0.44
C GLU A 14 39.33 45.03 1.49
N LYS A 15 38.61 43.99 1.05
CA LYS A 15 37.90 43.05 1.93
C LYS A 15 38.83 42.25 2.85
N GLU A 16 40.06 42.01 2.43
CA GLU A 16 41.09 41.38 3.26
C GLU A 16 41.92 42.38 4.07
N GLY A 17 41.62 43.68 3.97
CA GLY A 17 42.35 44.75 4.66
C GLY A 17 43.73 45.02 4.06
N ILE A 18 43.95 44.65 2.79
CA ILE A 18 45.21 44.84 2.08
C ILE A 18 45.10 46.11 1.23
N ASP A 19 46.03 47.06 1.44
CA ASP A 19 46.04 48.32 0.71
C ASP A 19 46.53 48.14 -0.74
N TYR A 20 45.58 48.01 -1.66
CA TYR A 20 45.83 47.78 -3.08
C TYR A 20 46.71 48.87 -3.73
N SER A 21 46.66 50.11 -3.26
CA SER A 21 47.43 51.21 -3.86
C SER A 21 48.89 51.24 -3.43
N ARG A 22 49.23 50.66 -2.26
CA ARG A 22 50.60 50.68 -1.70
C ARG A 22 51.44 49.44 -2.04
N LEU A 23 50.82 48.32 -2.40
CA LEU A 23 51.55 47.10 -2.75
C LEU A 23 52.24 47.19 -4.10
N LYS A 24 53.42 46.58 -4.21
CA LYS A 24 54.08 46.35 -5.50
C LYS A 24 53.35 45.26 -6.29
N THR A 25 53.53 45.27 -7.61
CA THR A 25 52.87 44.33 -8.53
C THR A 25 53.17 42.87 -8.18
N GLU A 26 54.39 42.57 -7.73
CA GLU A 26 54.82 41.22 -7.35
C GLU A 26 54.09 40.71 -6.11
N GLU A 27 53.84 41.59 -5.13
CA GLU A 27 53.13 41.25 -3.90
C GLU A 27 51.64 41.01 -4.16
N LYS A 28 51.02 41.84 -5.02
CA LYS A 28 49.64 41.64 -5.49
C LYS A 28 49.47 40.29 -6.18
N LEU A 29 50.44 39.92 -7.02
CA LEU A 29 50.41 38.68 -7.78
C LEU A 29 50.38 37.45 -6.85
N ILE A 30 51.07 37.49 -5.71
CA ILE A 30 51.06 36.40 -4.71
C ILE A 30 49.67 36.21 -4.10
N HIS A 31 48.99 37.30 -3.74
CA HIS A 31 47.63 37.23 -3.17
C HIS A 31 46.61 36.71 -4.18
N VAL A 32 46.69 37.17 -5.44
CA VAL A 32 45.84 36.67 -6.52
C VAL A 32 46.10 35.19 -6.78
N TRP A 33 47.37 34.75 -6.79
CA TRP A 33 47.71 33.33 -6.91
C TRP A 33 47.14 32.49 -5.78
N ARG A 34 47.22 32.96 -4.53
CA ARG A 34 46.62 32.26 -3.39
C ARG A 34 45.12 32.09 -3.60
N TRP A 35 44.41 33.15 -3.98
CA TRP A 35 42.96 33.07 -4.25
C TRP A 35 42.62 32.13 -5.40
N LEU A 36 43.47 32.07 -6.43
CA LEU A 36 43.27 31.19 -7.56
C LEU A 36 43.44 29.72 -7.16
N VAL A 37 44.43 29.42 -6.32
CA VAL A 37 44.64 28.08 -5.74
C VAL A 37 43.49 27.70 -4.81
N ASP A 38 43.04 28.61 -3.94
CA ASP A 38 41.89 28.37 -3.06
C ASP A 38 40.61 28.12 -3.87
N ALA A 39 40.41 28.88 -4.96
CA ALA A 39 39.29 28.69 -5.87
C ALA A 39 39.37 27.34 -6.59
N ASP A 40 40.56 26.92 -7.05
CA ASP A 40 40.75 25.60 -7.68
C ASP A 40 40.45 24.46 -6.70
N ILE A 41 40.97 24.54 -5.47
CA ILE A 41 40.69 23.55 -4.41
C ILE A 41 39.19 23.48 -4.12
N ASN A 42 38.52 24.63 -4.02
CA ASN A 42 37.08 24.70 -3.80
C ASN A 42 36.28 24.12 -4.96
N LEU A 43 36.67 24.39 -6.21
CA LEU A 43 36.04 23.81 -7.40
C LEU A 43 36.24 22.29 -7.47
N GLN A 44 37.43 21.80 -7.12
CA GLN A 44 37.69 20.36 -7.04
C GLN A 44 36.83 19.70 -5.96
N ASN A 45 36.66 20.33 -4.80
CA ASN A 45 35.80 19.83 -3.73
C ASN A 45 34.32 19.85 -4.13
N ALA A 46 33.86 20.93 -4.76
CA ALA A 46 32.50 21.03 -5.30
C ALA A 46 32.24 19.94 -6.35
N ARG A 47 33.20 19.70 -7.26
CA ARG A 47 33.11 18.61 -8.25
C ARG A 47 33.00 17.25 -7.57
N LYS A 48 33.80 16.96 -6.54
CA LYS A 48 33.70 15.70 -5.77
C LYS A 48 32.34 15.56 -5.09
N MET A 49 31.78 16.64 -4.55
CA MET A 49 30.46 16.63 -3.93
C MET A 49 29.35 16.38 -4.95
N ILE A 50 29.42 17.03 -6.11
CA ILE A 50 28.49 16.79 -7.23
C ILE A 50 28.54 15.33 -7.67
N GLU A 51 29.74 14.73 -7.80
CA GLU A 51 29.83 13.32 -8.19
C GLU A 51 29.23 12.38 -7.13
N LYS A 52 29.42 12.66 -5.83
CA LYS A 52 28.77 11.89 -4.76
C LYS A 52 27.24 11.99 -4.82
N LEU A 53 26.70 13.20 -5.07
CA LEU A 53 25.27 13.39 -5.23
C LEU A 53 24.73 12.66 -6.46
N ARG A 54 25.49 12.68 -7.57
CA ARG A 54 25.14 11.96 -8.80
C ARG A 54 25.08 10.45 -8.59
N LEU A 55 26.07 9.89 -7.88
CA LEU A 55 26.09 8.47 -7.53
C LEU A 55 24.89 8.10 -6.64
N LYS A 56 24.61 8.91 -5.61
CA LYS A 56 23.47 8.68 -4.72
C LYS A 56 22.14 8.74 -5.47
N GLN A 57 21.97 9.72 -6.36
CA GLN A 57 20.78 9.81 -7.20
C GLN A 57 20.62 8.58 -8.11
N ASN A 58 21.72 8.04 -8.62
CA ASN A 58 21.69 6.83 -9.44
C ASN A 58 21.27 5.60 -8.63
N GLU A 59 21.78 5.45 -7.41
CA GLU A 59 21.39 4.39 -6.48
C GLU A 59 19.89 4.49 -6.12
N GLU A 60 19.40 5.69 -5.80
CA GLU A 60 17.97 5.92 -5.51
C GLU A 60 17.06 5.61 -6.72
N LEU A 61 17.53 5.85 -7.94
CA LEU A 61 16.81 5.48 -9.17
C LEU A 61 16.77 3.96 -9.39
N GLU A 62 17.88 3.27 -9.14
CA GLU A 62 17.96 1.81 -9.23
C GLU A 62 17.03 1.14 -8.21
N ASP A 63 16.99 1.65 -6.98
CA ASP A 63 16.04 1.19 -5.96
C ASP A 63 14.59 1.40 -6.39
N MET A 64 14.26 2.58 -6.92
CA MET A 64 12.91 2.85 -7.45
C MET A 64 12.54 1.91 -8.60
N GLU A 65 13.47 1.62 -9.51
CA GLU A 65 13.25 0.68 -10.60
C GLU A 65 12.97 -0.74 -10.06
N ASN A 66 13.75 -1.18 -9.07
CA ASN A 66 13.52 -2.46 -8.38
C ASN A 66 12.13 -2.52 -7.71
N TYR A 67 11.71 -1.44 -7.03
CA TYR A 67 10.38 -1.36 -6.45
C TYR A 67 9.28 -1.39 -7.50
N MET A 68 9.44 -0.70 -8.63
CA MET A 68 8.47 -0.75 -9.73
C MET A 68 8.36 -2.15 -10.32
N VAL A 69 9.48 -2.84 -10.52
CA VAL A 69 9.49 -4.24 -10.99
C VAL A 69 8.72 -5.12 -10.01
N HIS A 70 8.96 -4.98 -8.71
CA HIS A 70 8.23 -5.74 -7.69
C HIS A 70 6.71 -5.47 -7.72
N ILE A 71 6.31 -4.21 -7.87
CA ILE A 71 4.89 -3.84 -8.00
C ILE A 71 4.26 -4.45 -9.26
N ARG A 72 4.97 -4.45 -10.39
CA ARG A 72 4.49 -5.08 -11.63
C ARG A 72 4.28 -6.58 -11.43
N VAL A 73 5.25 -7.29 -10.85
CA VAL A 73 5.12 -8.72 -10.57
C VAL A 73 3.92 -9.02 -9.67
N LEU A 74 3.67 -8.20 -8.64
CA LEU A 74 2.49 -8.34 -7.78
C LEU A 74 1.18 -8.07 -8.53
N ALA A 75 1.17 -7.09 -9.44
CA ALA A 75 0.01 -6.78 -10.25
C ALA A 75 -0.30 -7.92 -11.23
N ASP A 76 0.71 -8.45 -11.91
CA ASP A 76 0.57 -9.58 -12.84
C ASP A 76 0.05 -10.82 -12.11
N LYS A 77 0.62 -11.14 -10.94
CA LYS A 77 0.12 -12.25 -10.11
C LYS A 77 -1.36 -12.07 -9.72
N ARG A 78 -1.78 -10.85 -9.40
CA ARG A 78 -3.18 -10.56 -9.08
C ARG A 78 -4.09 -10.73 -10.29
N ILE A 79 -3.64 -10.34 -11.48
CA ILE A 79 -4.36 -10.55 -12.74
C ILE A 79 -4.53 -12.05 -12.98
N ASP A 80 -3.46 -12.83 -12.88
CA ASP A 80 -3.50 -14.29 -13.04
C ASP A 80 -4.50 -14.95 -12.07
N ASP A 81 -4.50 -14.52 -10.81
CA ASP A 81 -5.43 -15.05 -9.81
C ASP A 81 -6.88 -14.64 -10.12
N MET A 82 -7.11 -13.42 -10.61
CA MET A 82 -8.43 -13.00 -11.09
C MET A 82 -8.89 -13.81 -12.29
N GLU A 83 -8.04 -14.05 -13.29
CA GLU A 83 -8.37 -14.85 -14.48
C GLU A 83 -8.71 -16.30 -14.13
N LYS A 84 -8.00 -16.90 -13.17
CA LYS A 84 -8.36 -18.22 -12.63
C LYS A 84 -9.74 -18.21 -12.00
N THR A 85 -10.05 -17.23 -11.15
CA THR A 85 -11.38 -17.15 -10.52
C THR A 85 -12.49 -16.91 -11.55
N MET A 86 -12.25 -16.07 -12.56
CA MET A 86 -13.18 -15.86 -13.66
C MET A 86 -13.42 -17.14 -14.46
N SER A 87 -12.38 -17.93 -14.72
CA SER A 87 -12.51 -19.21 -15.42
C SER A 87 -13.38 -20.21 -14.63
N ILE A 88 -13.17 -20.30 -13.31
CA ILE A 88 -13.99 -21.14 -12.42
C ILE A 88 -15.46 -20.68 -12.45
N PHE A 89 -15.72 -19.38 -12.38
CA PHE A 89 -17.08 -18.85 -12.46
C PHE A 89 -17.72 -19.10 -13.82
N ALA A 90 -16.97 -18.93 -14.91
CA ALA A 90 -17.47 -19.22 -16.26
C ALA A 90 -17.86 -20.70 -16.41
N GLU A 91 -17.07 -21.62 -15.85
CA GLU A 91 -17.38 -23.05 -15.86
C GLU A 91 -18.62 -23.37 -15.00
N GLN A 92 -18.80 -22.71 -13.85
CA GLN A 92 -20.01 -22.84 -13.04
C GLN A 92 -21.25 -22.32 -13.76
N VAL A 93 -21.15 -21.17 -14.44
CA VAL A 93 -22.24 -20.61 -15.25
C VAL A 93 -22.62 -21.58 -16.38
N ALA A 94 -21.64 -22.08 -17.13
CA ALA A 94 -21.88 -23.05 -18.20
C ALA A 94 -22.55 -24.34 -17.68
N ARG A 95 -22.15 -24.83 -16.50
CA ARG A 95 -22.80 -25.98 -15.85
C ARG A 95 -24.27 -25.71 -15.51
N LEU A 96 -24.55 -24.54 -14.94
CA LEU A 96 -25.91 -24.14 -14.56
C LEU A 96 -26.79 -23.92 -15.80
N GLU A 97 -26.24 -23.37 -16.89
CA GLU A 97 -26.93 -23.25 -18.18
C GLU A 97 -27.29 -24.61 -18.77
N CYS A 98 -26.39 -25.61 -18.69
CA CYS A 98 -26.71 -26.99 -19.09
C CYS A 98 -27.80 -27.63 -18.22
N GLU A 99 -27.78 -27.41 -16.91
CA GLU A 99 -28.81 -27.91 -15.99
C GLU A 99 -30.18 -27.26 -16.28
N LEU A 100 -30.21 -25.96 -16.60
CA LEU A 100 -31.42 -25.22 -16.97
C LEU A 100 -32.01 -25.71 -18.31
N ASN A 101 -31.17 -25.86 -19.34
CA ASN A 101 -31.61 -26.34 -20.66
C ASN A 101 -32.07 -27.82 -20.61
N GLY A 102 -31.53 -28.61 -19.67
CA GLY A 102 -31.99 -29.98 -19.42
C GLY A 102 -33.38 -30.06 -18.77
N LEU A 103 -33.79 -29.03 -18.03
CA LEU A 103 -35.14 -28.89 -17.45
C LEU A 103 -36.16 -28.41 -18.49
N GLU A 104 -35.75 -27.60 -19.46
CA GLU A 104 -36.60 -27.13 -20.56
C GLU A 104 -36.94 -28.23 -21.60
N SER A 105 -36.18 -29.33 -21.64
CA SER A 105 -36.43 -30.49 -22.51
C SER A 105 -37.40 -31.53 -21.92
N ILE A 106 -37.95 -31.30 -20.72
CA ILE A 106 -38.97 -32.18 -20.14
C ILE A 106 -40.34 -31.67 -20.62
N ASP A 107 -40.85 -32.27 -21.70
CA ASP A 107 -42.22 -32.06 -22.18
C ASP A 107 -43.23 -32.15 -21.02
N GLY A 108 -44.12 -31.15 -20.98
CA GLY A 108 -44.97 -30.78 -19.85
C GLY A 108 -46.06 -31.77 -19.42
N ASP A 109 -46.01 -33.03 -19.84
CA ASP A 109 -47.07 -34.02 -19.58
C ASP A 109 -46.73 -35.05 -18.47
N ASN A 110 -45.58 -34.92 -17.79
CA ASN A 110 -45.19 -35.90 -16.75
C ASN A 110 -44.72 -35.29 -15.41
N VAL A 111 -45.11 -34.04 -15.14
CA VAL A 111 -44.61 -33.26 -14.00
C VAL A 111 -45.22 -33.67 -12.65
N CYS A 112 -46.36 -34.38 -12.63
CA CYS A 112 -47.00 -34.79 -11.38
C CYS A 112 -46.42 -36.07 -10.76
N ASP A 113 -45.95 -37.03 -11.58
CA ASP A 113 -45.53 -38.34 -11.07
C ASP A 113 -44.06 -38.35 -10.57
N LYS A 114 -43.19 -37.48 -11.10
CA LYS A 114 -41.77 -37.44 -10.70
C LYS A 114 -41.47 -36.62 -9.44
N LEU A 115 -42.41 -35.82 -8.94
CA LEU A 115 -42.27 -35.13 -7.65
C LEU A 115 -42.50 -36.08 -6.45
N SER A 116 -43.19 -37.21 -6.67
CA SER A 116 -43.38 -38.26 -5.67
C SER A 116 -42.10 -39.09 -5.45
N GLU A 117 -41.36 -39.42 -6.53
CA GLU A 117 -40.18 -40.28 -6.44
C GLU A 117 -38.91 -39.57 -5.92
N ASN A 118 -38.83 -38.24 -6.02
CA ASN A 118 -37.67 -37.48 -5.54
C ASN A 118 -37.73 -37.10 -4.05
N SER A 119 -38.89 -37.24 -3.38
CA SER A 119 -38.97 -37.07 -1.92
C SER A 119 -38.31 -38.20 -1.13
N ASN A 120 -38.09 -39.36 -1.76
CA ASN A 120 -37.50 -40.55 -1.11
C ASN A 120 -36.00 -40.76 -1.39
N LYS A 121 -35.33 -39.77 -1.98
CA LYS A 121 -33.87 -39.81 -2.23
C LYS A 121 -33.08 -38.67 -1.55
N ILE A 122 -33.70 -37.91 -0.67
CA ILE A 122 -33.06 -36.86 0.15
C ILE A 122 -32.70 -37.41 1.53
N ASP A 123 -32.11 -38.61 1.59
CA ASP A 123 -31.60 -39.20 2.83
C ASP A 123 -30.12 -39.61 2.72
N GLY A 124 -29.37 -39.01 1.77
CA GLY A 124 -27.98 -39.43 1.54
C GLY A 124 -27.02 -38.42 0.90
N LYS A 125 -27.32 -37.12 0.88
CA LYS A 125 -26.39 -36.10 0.35
C LYS A 125 -26.20 -34.92 1.31
N ASP A 126 -25.72 -35.24 2.51
CA ASP A 126 -25.16 -34.29 3.48
C ASP A 126 -23.63 -34.11 3.32
N SER A 127 -23.06 -34.43 2.15
CA SER A 127 -21.61 -34.34 1.91
C SER A 127 -21.15 -33.16 1.05
N LEU A 128 -22.02 -32.18 0.76
CA LEU A 128 -21.71 -31.07 -0.17
C LEU A 128 -21.78 -29.68 0.50
N LEU A 129 -21.59 -29.62 1.81
CA LEU A 129 -21.41 -28.36 2.57
C LEU A 129 -20.09 -28.31 3.36
N ASP A 130 -19.14 -29.20 3.08
CA ASP A 130 -17.85 -29.22 3.79
C ASP A 130 -16.71 -28.48 3.05
N ASN A 131 -16.95 -27.94 1.86
CA ASN A 131 -15.90 -27.29 1.06
C ASN A 131 -15.96 -25.75 1.03
N SER A 132 -16.76 -25.12 1.90
CA SER A 132 -16.97 -23.66 1.87
C SER A 132 -16.34 -22.89 3.04
N MET A 133 -15.36 -23.45 3.76
CA MET A 133 -14.70 -22.72 4.87
C MET A 133 -13.17 -22.84 4.99
N SER A 134 -12.44 -23.35 3.99
CA SER A 134 -10.97 -23.47 4.10
C SER A 134 -10.14 -22.39 3.40
N TRP A 135 -10.73 -21.28 2.92
CA TRP A 135 -9.98 -20.22 2.25
C TRP A 135 -9.77 -19.00 3.15
N ASN A 136 -9.12 -19.20 4.31
CA ASN A 136 -8.48 -18.09 5.02
C ASN A 136 -7.39 -18.53 6.03
N LYS A 137 -6.51 -19.44 5.63
CA LYS A 137 -5.25 -19.73 6.33
C LYS A 137 -4.15 -19.96 5.32
N ASN A 138 -3.56 -18.88 4.83
CA ASN A 138 -2.13 -18.79 4.44
C ASN A 138 -1.84 -17.40 3.85
N ILE A 139 -1.92 -16.37 4.68
CA ILE A 139 -1.12 -15.14 4.53
C ILE A 139 -0.57 -14.82 5.92
N THR A 140 0.22 -15.73 6.45
CA THR A 140 1.18 -15.47 7.54
C THR A 140 2.43 -16.27 7.21
N ASN A 141 3.39 -15.61 6.59
CA ASN A 141 4.83 -15.83 6.67
C ASN A 141 5.41 -14.54 6.05
N ASP A 142 5.79 -13.57 6.89
CA ASP A 142 7.17 -13.43 7.36
C ASP A 142 8.17 -13.62 6.22
N ASP A 143 8.42 -12.52 5.52
CA ASP A 143 9.75 -12.08 5.11
C ASP A 143 9.73 -10.56 4.79
N THR A 144 8.97 -9.79 5.58
CA THR A 144 9.32 -8.38 5.79
C THR A 144 10.54 -8.36 6.70
N SER A 145 11.70 -8.55 6.08
CA SER A 145 12.98 -8.15 6.64
C SER A 145 12.85 -6.72 7.17
N SER A 146 12.82 -6.64 8.49
CA SER A 146 13.06 -5.43 9.23
C SER A 146 14.45 -4.91 8.87
N ILE A 147 14.53 -3.95 7.96
CA ILE A 147 15.57 -2.93 8.04
C ILE A 147 14.92 -1.74 8.75
N SER A 148 15.08 -1.77 10.07
CA SER A 148 14.77 -0.65 10.94
C SER A 148 15.66 0.55 10.56
N ILE A 149 15.05 1.63 10.08
CA ILE A 149 15.64 2.96 10.26
C ILE A 149 15.30 3.39 11.69
N GLN A 150 16.23 3.11 12.62
CA GLN A 150 16.29 3.77 13.91
C GLN A 150 16.61 5.26 13.69
N LEU A 151 15.62 6.14 13.87
CA LEU A 151 15.89 7.50 14.33
C LEU A 151 14.75 7.96 15.26
N PHE A 152 15.10 8.04 16.54
CA PHE A 152 14.51 8.83 17.62
C PHE A 152 13.02 8.66 17.96
N SER A 153 12.75 8.00 19.10
CA SER A 153 12.20 8.68 20.29
C SER A 153 12.26 7.77 21.52
N ASP A 154 13.15 8.13 22.45
CA ASP A 154 13.19 7.61 23.81
C ASP A 154 12.04 8.16 24.66
N ARG A 155 11.65 7.36 25.68
CA ARG A 155 10.81 7.66 26.87
C ARG A 155 9.31 7.87 26.59
N THR A 156 8.37 7.08 27.12
CA THR A 156 8.29 6.47 28.46
C THR A 156 7.43 5.18 28.45
N LYS A 157 7.86 4.19 29.23
CA LYS A 157 7.11 2.97 29.57
C LYS A 157 6.26 3.21 30.82
N SER A 158 5.02 2.73 30.83
CA SER A 158 4.22 2.17 31.94
C SER A 158 2.76 2.16 31.46
N ALA A 159 1.95 1.10 31.44
CA ALA A 159 2.01 -0.24 31.98
C ALA A 159 1.07 -1.11 31.13
N SER A 160 1.49 -2.33 30.78
CA SER A 160 0.58 -3.40 30.39
C SER A 160 0.80 -4.56 31.34
N ASN A 161 -0.18 -4.86 32.18
CA ASN A 161 -0.34 -6.17 32.79
C ASN A 161 -1.81 -6.36 33.12
N ILE A 162 -2.25 -7.61 32.93
CA ILE A 162 -3.55 -8.23 33.25
C ILE A 162 -4.33 -8.58 31.98
N CYS A 163 -3.97 -9.75 31.45
CA CYS A 163 -4.84 -10.57 30.64
C CYS A 163 -5.08 -11.86 31.44
N ASN A 164 -6.36 -12.19 31.60
CA ASN A 164 -6.96 -13.52 31.64
C ASN A 164 -6.49 -14.54 32.70
N ASP A 165 -7.33 -14.65 33.73
CA ASP A 165 -7.65 -15.93 34.37
C ASP A 165 -9.16 -16.14 34.32
N PHE A 166 -9.59 -17.41 34.38
CA PHE A 166 -10.95 -17.97 34.31
C PHE A 166 -11.39 -18.54 32.95
N PHE A 167 -11.04 -19.80 32.69
CA PHE A 167 -12.02 -20.90 32.64
C PHE A 167 -11.28 -22.25 32.61
N LYS A 168 -11.40 -23.03 33.68
CA LYS A 168 -11.07 -24.46 33.72
C LYS A 168 -11.99 -25.14 34.73
N SER A 169 -12.34 -26.40 34.43
CA SER A 169 -13.22 -27.34 35.15
C SER A 169 -14.63 -27.42 34.53
N ALA A 170 -15.19 -28.57 34.17
CA ALA A 170 -14.77 -29.96 34.32
C ALA A 170 -15.47 -30.83 33.25
N GLN A 171 -14.74 -31.82 32.74
CA GLN A 171 -15.27 -33.07 32.18
C GLN A 171 -15.09 -34.16 33.23
N GLU A 172 -16.07 -35.07 33.31
CA GLU A 172 -16.08 -36.47 33.81
C GLU A 172 -17.52 -36.76 34.30
N GLU A 173 -18.19 -37.90 34.11
CA GLU A 173 -17.97 -39.17 33.40
C GLU A 173 -19.26 -40.04 33.59
N LYS A 174 -19.37 -41.17 32.87
CA LYS A 174 -20.30 -42.35 32.98
C LYS A 174 -21.59 -42.32 32.15
N SER A 175 -21.80 -43.15 31.10
CA SER A 175 -21.97 -44.64 31.00
C SER A 175 -23.27 -45.13 31.70
N ASP A 176 -24.15 -46.01 31.19
CA ASP A 176 -24.13 -47.02 30.12
C ASP A 176 -25.56 -47.32 29.58
N ASP A 177 -25.58 -47.99 28.42
CA ASP A 177 -26.59 -48.77 27.67
C ASP A 177 -27.99 -49.09 28.26
N GLN A 178 -29.03 -48.98 27.42
CA GLN A 178 -29.70 -50.15 26.81
C GLN A 178 -30.74 -49.78 25.73
N LYS A 179 -30.64 -50.46 24.59
CA LYS A 179 -31.61 -50.49 23.49
C LYS A 179 -32.84 -51.29 23.90
N GLN A 180 -34.04 -50.81 23.57
CA GLN A 180 -35.09 -51.69 23.04
C GLN A 180 -36.06 -50.95 22.13
N ASN A 181 -36.38 -51.65 21.06
CA ASN A 181 -37.17 -51.27 19.89
C ASN A 181 -38.66 -51.58 20.16
N VAL A 182 -39.52 -51.05 19.28
CA VAL A 182 -40.84 -51.58 18.87
C VAL A 182 -42.09 -50.80 19.31
N ASN A 183 -42.68 -50.18 18.26
CA ASN A 183 -44.09 -49.98 17.92
C ASN A 183 -44.87 -48.72 18.35
N GLU A 184 -45.03 -47.86 17.34
CA GLU A 184 -46.16 -46.96 17.12
C GLU A 184 -47.51 -47.64 17.27
N ILE A 185 -48.42 -47.03 18.05
CA ILE A 185 -49.86 -47.05 17.76
C ILE A 185 -50.40 -45.64 18.00
N THR A 186 -50.74 -45.00 16.90
CA THR A 186 -51.47 -43.74 16.76
C THR A 186 -52.92 -43.94 17.20
N ARG A 187 -53.39 -43.26 18.25
CA ARG A 187 -54.83 -42.93 18.43
C ARG A 187 -55.02 -41.57 19.09
N THR A 188 -55.56 -40.68 18.29
CA THR A 188 -56.31 -39.46 18.61
C THR A 188 -57.51 -39.74 19.51
N PHE A 189 -57.89 -38.81 20.38
CA PHE A 189 -59.26 -38.25 20.54
C PHE A 189 -59.24 -37.10 21.57
N GLY A 190 -59.94 -36.00 21.23
CA GLY A 190 -60.11 -34.80 22.04
C GLY A 190 -61.12 -34.94 23.18
N PRO A 191 -61.31 -33.89 24.00
CA PRO A 191 -62.17 -33.91 25.17
C PRO A 191 -63.57 -33.37 24.83
N GLU A 192 -64.60 -34.16 25.05
CA GLU A 192 -65.99 -33.70 25.13
C GLU A 192 -66.74 -34.56 26.16
N SER A 193 -67.64 -33.89 26.89
CA SER A 193 -68.75 -34.42 27.69
C SER A 193 -68.54 -34.86 29.16
N THR A 194 -68.95 -33.95 30.05
CA THR A 194 -69.80 -34.15 31.25
C THR A 194 -70.92 -35.19 31.00
N PRO A 195 -71.48 -35.93 32.01
CA PRO A 195 -72.49 -35.41 32.98
C PRO A 195 -72.54 -36.22 34.33
N PRO A 196 -73.66 -36.35 35.07
CA PRO A 196 -74.33 -35.37 35.94
C PRO A 196 -74.56 -35.86 37.40
N SER A 197 -75.15 -34.99 38.22
CA SER A 197 -75.58 -35.16 39.62
C SER A 197 -76.73 -36.16 39.83
N LEU A 198 -76.76 -36.87 40.97
CA LEU A 198 -77.99 -37.35 41.63
C LEU A 198 -77.85 -37.41 43.17
N LEU A 199 -78.97 -37.15 43.85
CA LEU A 199 -79.18 -36.96 45.28
C LEU A 199 -79.63 -38.25 46.03
N SER A 200 -79.44 -38.23 47.35
CA SER A 200 -80.25 -38.85 48.43
C SER A 200 -80.18 -40.37 48.72
N SER A 201 -79.81 -40.77 49.94
CA SER A 201 -80.75 -40.99 51.08
C SER A 201 -80.18 -41.92 52.18
N GLU A 202 -80.64 -41.69 53.40
CA GLU A 202 -80.23 -42.23 54.70
C GLU A 202 -80.76 -43.64 55.08
N LEU A 203 -80.05 -44.24 56.06
CA LEU A 203 -80.44 -45.14 57.18
C LEU A 203 -81.12 -46.51 56.93
N ALA A 204 -80.44 -47.59 57.34
CA ALA A 204 -80.90 -48.57 58.35
C ALA A 204 -79.85 -49.68 58.63
N THR A 205 -79.73 -50.10 59.90
CA THR A 205 -79.04 -51.32 60.39
C THR A 205 -80.01 -52.04 61.37
N PRO A 206 -79.73 -53.22 62.01
CA PRO A 206 -78.59 -54.15 61.93
C PRO A 206 -78.93 -55.67 61.99
N ARG A 207 -77.88 -56.52 61.90
CA ARG A 207 -77.74 -57.90 62.44
C ARG A 207 -78.43 -59.06 61.69
N GLN A 208 -77.69 -59.62 60.74
CA GLN A 208 -77.47 -61.07 60.48
C GLN A 208 -76.92 -61.34 59.05
N ILE A 209 -76.28 -60.35 58.42
CA ILE A 209 -75.61 -60.51 57.11
C ILE A 209 -74.12 -60.09 57.17
N SER A 210 -73.56 -59.91 58.38
CA SER A 210 -72.24 -59.30 58.57
C SER A 210 -71.03 -60.22 58.31
N THR A 211 -71.24 -61.47 57.89
CA THR A 211 -70.13 -62.43 57.69
C THR A 211 -70.00 -62.90 56.25
N ILE A 212 -71.01 -62.71 55.40
CA ILE A 212 -70.96 -63.06 53.97
C ILE A 212 -70.80 -61.80 53.10
N ILE A 213 -71.37 -60.66 53.53
CA ILE A 213 -71.16 -59.37 52.85
C ILE A 213 -69.73 -58.87 53.07
N THR A 214 -69.11 -59.16 54.21
CA THR A 214 -67.74 -58.71 54.50
C THR A 214 -66.69 -59.39 53.62
N ASP A 215 -66.72 -60.70 53.44
CA ASP A 215 -65.71 -61.40 52.63
C ASP A 215 -65.89 -61.15 51.11
N GLY A 216 -67.13 -61.05 50.63
CA GLY A 216 -67.41 -60.66 49.24
C GLY A 216 -67.11 -59.19 48.93
N MET A 217 -67.40 -58.26 49.86
CA MET A 217 -66.99 -56.85 49.72
C MET A 217 -65.48 -56.66 49.86
N LEU A 218 -64.82 -57.41 50.73
CA LEU A 218 -63.35 -57.35 50.89
C LEU A 218 -62.63 -57.89 49.65
N SER A 219 -63.14 -58.93 49.00
CA SER A 219 -62.63 -59.44 47.72
C SER A 219 -62.76 -58.41 46.60
N ASN A 220 -63.95 -57.81 46.45
CA ASN A 220 -64.20 -56.79 45.42
C ASN A 220 -63.39 -55.50 45.68
N GLN A 221 -63.26 -55.08 46.94
CA GLN A 221 -62.39 -53.95 47.31
C GLN A 221 -60.90 -54.26 47.07
N SER A 222 -60.47 -55.51 47.29
CA SER A 222 -59.11 -55.95 46.99
C SER A 222 -58.81 -55.88 45.49
N ASP A 223 -59.75 -56.30 44.64
CA ASP A 223 -59.56 -56.27 43.18
C ASP A 223 -59.65 -54.84 42.61
N GLU A 224 -60.51 -53.98 43.17
CA GLU A 224 -60.48 -52.54 42.90
C GLU A 224 -59.17 -51.88 43.34
N LEU A 225 -58.63 -52.24 44.51
CA LEU A 225 -57.33 -51.76 44.98
C LEU A 225 -56.19 -52.20 44.04
N LYS A 226 -56.21 -53.42 43.53
CA LYS A 226 -55.24 -53.89 42.52
C LYS A 226 -55.38 -53.12 41.22
N LYS A 227 -56.61 -52.85 40.77
CA LYS A 227 -56.87 -52.06 39.56
C LYS A 227 -56.35 -50.63 39.70
N ILE A 228 -56.69 -49.96 40.80
CA ILE A 228 -56.18 -48.62 41.14
C ILE A 228 -54.65 -48.63 41.24
N LYS A 229 -54.07 -49.70 41.79
CA LYS A 229 -52.61 -49.86 41.87
C LYS A 229 -51.95 -49.97 40.50
N VAL A 230 -52.51 -50.76 39.59
CA VAL A 230 -52.04 -50.86 38.20
C VAL A 230 -52.21 -49.53 37.46
N GLU A 231 -53.32 -48.83 37.65
CA GLU A 231 -53.56 -47.50 37.08
C GLU A 231 -52.57 -46.47 37.64
N LEU A 232 -52.28 -46.50 38.95
CA LEU A 232 -51.28 -45.65 39.59
C LEU A 232 -49.88 -45.90 39.04
N ASP A 233 -49.49 -47.17 38.90
CA ASP A 233 -48.18 -47.54 38.35
C ASP A 233 -48.09 -47.16 36.86
N SER A 234 -49.17 -47.32 36.09
CA SER A 234 -49.29 -46.83 34.72
C SER A 234 -49.12 -45.30 34.64
N HIS A 235 -49.84 -44.53 35.45
CA HIS A 235 -49.69 -43.08 35.51
C HIS A 235 -48.28 -42.66 35.93
N LYS A 236 -47.65 -43.39 36.85
CA LYS A 236 -46.26 -43.15 37.26
C LYS A 236 -45.28 -43.34 36.10
N THR A 237 -45.46 -44.39 35.29
CA THR A 237 -44.65 -44.59 34.08
C THR A 237 -44.90 -43.50 33.03
N LEU A 238 -46.15 -43.10 32.83
CA LEU A 238 -46.50 -42.02 31.91
C LEU A 238 -45.84 -40.69 32.31
N VAL A 239 -45.94 -40.30 33.58
CA VAL A 239 -45.33 -39.09 34.13
C VAL A 239 -43.80 -39.14 33.96
N SER A 240 -43.17 -40.30 34.20
CA SER A 240 -41.72 -40.47 34.00
C SER A 240 -41.35 -40.29 32.53
N SER A 241 -42.06 -40.94 31.61
CA SER A 241 -41.82 -40.81 30.16
C SER A 241 -42.06 -39.40 29.63
N LEU A 242 -43.05 -38.69 30.18
CA LEU A 242 -43.35 -37.32 29.81
C LEU A 242 -42.27 -36.37 30.33
N GLY A 243 -41.77 -36.61 31.55
CA GLY A 243 -40.62 -35.90 32.13
C GLY A 243 -39.37 -36.06 31.27
N GLU A 244 -39.07 -37.27 30.80
CA GLU A 244 -37.94 -37.54 29.90
C GLU A 244 -38.10 -36.83 28.54
N LYS A 245 -39.29 -36.87 27.93
CA LYS A 245 -39.58 -36.14 26.68
C LYS A 245 -39.42 -34.63 26.84
N TYR A 246 -39.92 -34.08 27.95
CA TYR A 246 -39.75 -32.67 28.28
C TYR A 246 -38.28 -32.30 28.42
N ASN A 247 -37.50 -33.09 29.17
CA ASN A 247 -36.07 -32.87 29.36
C ASN A 247 -35.30 -32.96 28.04
N ALA A 248 -35.61 -33.94 27.17
CA ALA A 248 -35.00 -34.07 25.85
C ALA A 248 -35.31 -32.86 24.95
N LEU A 249 -36.55 -32.37 24.97
CA LEU A 249 -36.94 -31.17 24.22
C LEU A 249 -36.24 -29.91 24.75
N ALA A 250 -36.18 -29.75 26.07
CA ALA A 250 -35.47 -28.64 26.72
C ALA A 250 -33.98 -28.64 26.37
N LEU A 251 -33.33 -29.82 26.37
CA LEU A 251 -31.93 -29.97 25.99
C LEU A 251 -31.69 -29.64 24.51
N LYS A 252 -32.55 -30.14 23.60
CA LYS A 252 -32.49 -29.79 22.17
C LYS A 252 -32.61 -28.27 21.95
N HIS A 253 -33.55 -27.63 22.64
CA HIS A 253 -33.71 -26.18 22.55
C HIS A 253 -32.47 -25.43 23.07
N LEU A 254 -31.89 -25.87 24.20
CA LEU A 254 -30.67 -25.26 24.75
C LEU A 254 -29.47 -25.42 23.79
N GLN A 255 -29.31 -26.59 23.18
CA GLN A 255 -28.28 -26.84 22.17
C GLN A 255 -28.47 -25.97 20.92
N TYR A 256 -29.70 -25.88 20.40
CA TYR A 256 -30.00 -25.02 19.26
C TYR A 256 -29.72 -23.54 19.57
N LYS A 257 -30.14 -23.07 20.75
CA LYS A 257 -29.87 -21.70 21.22
C LYS A 257 -28.37 -21.45 21.35
N SER A 258 -27.60 -22.40 21.89
CA SER A 258 -26.14 -22.30 22.00
C SER A 258 -25.47 -22.24 20.62
N LYS A 259 -25.85 -23.13 19.69
CA LYS A 259 -25.34 -23.14 18.31
C LYS A 259 -25.63 -21.82 17.59
N ARG A 260 -26.85 -21.29 17.70
CA ARG A 260 -27.22 -19.99 17.12
C ARG A 260 -26.43 -18.84 17.74
N LYS A 261 -26.22 -18.85 19.06
CA LYS A 261 -25.40 -17.85 19.74
C LYS A 261 -23.96 -17.84 19.22
N MET A 262 -23.32 -19.01 19.11
CA MET A 262 -21.97 -19.13 18.56
C MET A 262 -21.88 -18.65 17.11
N GLN A 263 -22.88 -18.98 16.28
CA GLN A 263 -22.94 -18.48 14.89
C GLN A 263 -23.03 -16.95 14.83
N ILE A 264 -23.84 -16.33 15.69
CA ILE A 264 -23.96 -14.87 15.76
C ILE A 264 -22.64 -14.23 16.20
N GLU A 265 -21.96 -14.80 17.20
CA GLU A 265 -20.66 -14.30 17.66
C GLU A 265 -19.58 -14.42 16.58
N ALA A 266 -19.54 -15.53 15.83
CA ALA A 266 -18.63 -15.70 14.70
C ALA A 266 -18.90 -14.65 13.58
N LEU A 267 -20.17 -14.42 13.24
CA LEU A 267 -20.54 -13.40 12.25
C LEU A 267 -20.17 -11.98 12.71
N LYS A 268 -20.33 -11.68 14.00
CA LYS A 268 -19.90 -10.38 14.58
C LYS A 268 -18.38 -10.20 14.48
N GLY A 269 -17.60 -11.22 14.84
CA GLY A 269 -16.14 -11.17 14.71
C GLY A 269 -15.70 -10.93 13.26
N ASN A 270 -16.34 -11.59 12.29
CA ASN A 270 -16.05 -11.39 10.87
C ASN A 270 -16.42 -9.97 10.40
N LEU A 271 -17.53 -9.42 10.88
CA LEU A 271 -17.95 -8.05 10.57
C LEU A 271 -16.93 -7.04 11.10
N GLU A 272 -16.49 -7.19 12.35
CA GLU A 272 -15.49 -6.32 12.98
C GLU A 272 -14.14 -6.40 12.27
N ALA A 273 -13.69 -7.60 11.90
CA ALA A 273 -12.47 -7.80 11.12
C ALA A 273 -12.56 -7.11 9.74
N SER A 274 -13.69 -7.27 9.05
CA SER A 274 -13.93 -6.63 7.75
C SER A 274 -13.96 -5.10 7.88
N GLN A 275 -14.54 -4.58 8.96
CA GLN A 275 -14.57 -3.15 9.24
C GLN A 275 -13.17 -2.59 9.52
N CYS A 276 -12.34 -3.32 10.26
CA CYS A 276 -10.93 -2.95 10.49
C CYS A 276 -10.14 -2.90 9.17
N GLN A 277 -10.32 -3.90 8.29
CA GLN A 277 -9.71 -3.91 6.96
C GLN A 277 -10.16 -2.71 6.11
N MET A 278 -11.45 -2.40 6.11
CA MET A 278 -12.00 -1.26 5.38
C MET A 278 -11.37 0.08 5.84
N GLU A 279 -11.25 0.32 7.16
CA GLU A 279 -10.63 1.54 7.68
C GLU A 279 -9.11 1.61 7.38
N SER A 280 -8.43 0.46 7.38
CA SER A 280 -7.03 0.37 6.94
C SER A 280 -6.88 0.78 5.47
N LEU A 281 -7.68 0.21 4.57
CA LEU A 281 -7.66 0.54 3.13
C LEU A 281 -8.02 2.01 2.87
N LYS A 282 -8.99 2.55 3.60
CA LYS A 282 -9.38 3.96 3.54
C LYS A 282 -8.26 4.90 3.97
N THR A 283 -7.51 4.52 5.00
CA THR A 283 -6.31 5.26 5.44
C THR A 283 -5.22 5.20 4.39
N GLN A 284 -4.96 4.03 3.81
CA GLN A 284 -3.99 3.86 2.73
C GLN A 284 -4.36 4.70 1.49
N LEU A 285 -5.64 4.71 1.11
CA LEU A 285 -6.16 5.54 0.02
C LEU A 285 -5.96 7.04 0.29
N SER A 286 -6.19 7.48 1.53
CA SER A 286 -5.96 8.88 1.94
C SER A 286 -4.49 9.28 1.81
N ILE A 287 -3.57 8.40 2.23
CA ILE A 287 -2.12 8.61 2.08
C ILE A 287 -1.74 8.69 0.60
N GLN A 288 -2.24 7.78 -0.23
CA GLN A 288 -1.95 7.77 -1.67
C GLN A 288 -2.47 9.03 -2.37
N LYS A 289 -3.69 9.49 -2.03
CA LYS A 289 -4.22 10.76 -2.55
C LYS A 289 -3.34 11.95 -2.18
N ARG A 290 -2.81 11.99 -0.95
CA ARG A 290 -1.90 13.06 -0.51
C ARG A 290 -0.59 13.02 -1.28
N ARG A 291 0.01 11.84 -1.46
CA ARG A 291 1.24 11.64 -2.24
C ARG A 291 1.07 12.06 -3.69
N LEU A 292 -0.05 11.68 -4.32
CA LEU A 292 -0.34 12.09 -5.70
C LEU A 292 -0.45 13.61 -5.84
N LYS A 293 -1.09 14.27 -4.87
CA LYS A 293 -1.21 15.73 -4.86
C LYS A 293 0.17 16.41 -4.77
N THR A 294 1.03 15.95 -3.88
CA THR A 294 2.38 16.52 -3.74
C THR A 294 3.25 16.27 -4.98
N GLU A 295 3.10 15.11 -5.62
CA GLU A 295 3.80 14.80 -6.89
C GLU A 295 3.33 15.71 -8.02
N GLU A 296 2.03 15.98 -8.10
CA GLU A 296 1.48 16.90 -9.10
C GLU A 296 1.91 18.36 -8.88
N GLU A 297 2.04 18.79 -7.61
CA GLU A 297 2.61 20.09 -7.27
C GLU A 297 4.09 20.17 -7.67
N PHE A 298 4.87 19.13 -7.40
CA PHE A 298 6.27 19.04 -7.81
C PHE A 298 6.43 19.08 -9.34
N ARG A 299 5.64 18.30 -10.09
CA ARG A 299 5.63 18.32 -11.56
C ARG A 299 5.40 19.73 -12.11
N LYS A 300 4.42 20.46 -11.57
CA LYS A 300 4.12 21.85 -11.98
C LYS A 300 5.29 22.79 -11.71
N GLN A 301 6.01 22.59 -10.60
CA GLN A 301 7.20 23.38 -10.29
C GLN A 301 8.30 23.12 -11.33
N VAL A 302 8.61 21.85 -11.61
CA VAL A 302 9.61 21.47 -12.61
C VAL A 302 9.27 22.00 -14.00
N GLU A 303 8.00 21.93 -14.42
CA GLU A 303 7.54 22.51 -15.70
C GLU A 303 7.69 24.04 -15.77
N THR A 304 7.58 24.72 -14.62
CA THR A 304 7.77 26.17 -14.52
C THR A 304 9.25 26.50 -14.61
N ASP A 305 10.09 25.82 -13.84
CA ASP A 305 11.54 26.01 -13.85
C ASP A 305 12.14 25.72 -15.23
N TYR A 306 11.67 24.67 -15.91
CA TYR A 306 12.09 24.36 -17.27
C TYR A 306 11.75 25.48 -18.26
N ARG A 307 10.55 26.09 -18.14
CA ARG A 307 10.16 27.22 -18.99
C ARG A 307 11.04 28.45 -18.73
N CYS A 308 11.32 28.76 -17.47
CA CYS A 308 12.21 29.86 -17.09
C CYS A 308 13.63 29.63 -17.64
N LEU A 309 14.21 28.44 -17.46
CA LEU A 309 15.52 28.09 -18.00
C LEU A 309 15.57 28.19 -19.53
N GLN A 310 14.48 27.81 -20.21
CA GLN A 310 14.41 27.93 -21.67
C GLN A 310 14.38 29.40 -22.12
N GLU A 311 13.73 30.27 -21.38
CA GLU A 311 13.73 31.72 -21.63
C GLU A 311 15.09 32.35 -21.34
N GLU A 312 15.72 31.99 -20.23
CA GLU A 312 17.09 32.41 -19.90
C GLU A 312 18.09 32.00 -20.98
N LYS A 313 17.99 30.76 -21.48
CA LYS A 313 18.79 30.29 -22.61
C LYS A 313 18.61 31.18 -23.84
N ARG A 314 17.37 31.44 -24.25
CA ARG A 314 17.07 32.32 -25.40
C ARG A 314 17.66 33.73 -25.20
N ASN A 315 17.59 34.26 -23.98
CA ASN A 315 18.16 35.57 -23.65
C ASN A 315 19.69 35.56 -23.73
N ILE A 316 20.34 34.51 -23.21
CA ILE A 316 21.80 34.34 -23.32
C ILE A 316 22.21 34.24 -24.80
N ASP A 317 21.54 33.41 -25.60
CA ASP A 317 21.80 33.25 -27.03
C ASP A 317 21.69 34.59 -27.77
N PHE A 318 20.68 35.39 -27.44
CA PHE A 318 20.51 36.74 -27.99
C PHE A 318 21.67 37.67 -27.62
N ARG A 319 22.09 37.70 -26.34
CA ARG A 319 23.23 38.52 -25.89
C ARG A 319 24.54 38.10 -26.56
N ILE A 320 24.78 36.80 -26.72
CA ILE A 320 25.94 36.28 -27.43
C ILE A 320 25.92 36.78 -28.88
N ALA A 321 24.82 36.62 -29.59
CA ALA A 321 24.69 37.07 -30.98
C ALA A 321 24.97 38.58 -31.15
N MET A 322 24.49 39.41 -30.21
CA MET A 322 24.78 40.84 -30.18
C MET A 322 26.27 41.12 -29.96
N SER A 323 26.89 40.48 -28.97
CA SER A 323 28.32 40.67 -28.68
C SER A 323 29.22 40.21 -29.83
N GLU A 324 28.88 39.11 -30.51
CA GLU A 324 29.60 38.66 -31.70
C GLU A 324 29.49 39.67 -32.85
N ASN A 325 28.32 40.29 -33.01
CA ASN A 325 28.14 41.32 -34.03
C ASN A 325 29.00 42.55 -33.76
N GLU A 326 29.10 42.97 -32.49
CA GLU A 326 30.00 44.04 -32.05
C GLU A 326 31.46 43.69 -32.30
N LEU A 327 31.90 42.47 -31.95
CA LEU A 327 33.25 41.98 -32.24
C LEU A 327 33.54 41.97 -33.75
N ARG A 328 32.59 41.52 -34.58
CA ARG A 328 32.71 41.58 -36.05
C ARG A 328 32.82 43.02 -36.55
N ASN A 329 32.10 43.97 -35.97
CA ASN A 329 32.20 45.39 -36.31
C ASN A 329 33.58 45.95 -35.94
N MET A 330 34.06 45.68 -34.72
CA MET A 330 35.37 46.12 -34.26
C MET A 330 36.51 45.53 -35.11
N ALA A 331 36.44 44.24 -35.45
CA ALA A 331 37.41 43.60 -36.35
C ALA A 331 37.46 44.29 -37.73
N ARG A 332 36.30 44.67 -38.29
CA ARG A 332 36.24 45.47 -39.53
C ARG A 332 36.89 46.84 -39.37
N HIS A 333 36.65 47.55 -38.26
CA HIS A 333 37.31 48.83 -37.99
C HIS A 333 38.82 48.70 -37.84
N LEU A 334 39.31 47.69 -37.10
CA LEU A 334 40.73 47.41 -36.95
C LEU A 334 41.40 47.09 -38.29
N SER A 335 40.73 46.31 -39.16
CA SER A 335 41.24 46.05 -40.53
C SER A 335 41.42 47.33 -41.35
N VAL A 336 40.46 48.27 -41.25
CA VAL A 336 40.57 49.58 -41.93
C VAL A 336 41.72 50.40 -41.35
N LEU A 337 41.86 50.45 -40.03
CA LEU A 337 42.96 51.17 -39.37
C LEU A 337 44.32 50.58 -39.76
N HIS A 338 44.45 49.25 -39.75
CA HIS A 338 45.68 48.57 -40.15
C HIS A 338 46.09 48.91 -41.59
N LYS A 339 45.13 48.93 -42.53
CA LYS A 339 45.38 49.38 -43.91
C LYS A 339 45.87 50.84 -43.98
N LYS A 340 45.27 51.74 -43.18
CA LYS A 340 45.71 53.14 -43.12
C LYS A 340 47.13 53.28 -42.58
N VAL A 341 47.47 52.53 -41.53
CA VAL A 341 48.83 52.51 -40.96
C VAL A 341 49.83 52.03 -42.02
N ALA A 342 49.55 50.93 -42.70
CA ALA A 342 50.42 50.43 -43.78
C ALA A 342 50.62 51.45 -44.92
N MET A 343 49.56 52.19 -45.30
CA MET A 343 49.69 53.28 -46.29
C MET A 343 50.58 54.41 -45.79
N LEU A 344 50.46 54.81 -44.53
CA LEU A 344 51.29 55.85 -43.92
C LEU A 344 52.75 55.41 -43.79
N GLU A 345 53.00 54.15 -43.40
CA GLU A 345 54.35 53.57 -43.35
C GLU A 345 55.01 53.56 -44.74
N SER A 346 54.28 53.16 -45.79
CA SER A 346 54.76 53.22 -47.16
C SER A 346 55.08 54.66 -47.60
N ALA A 347 54.18 55.61 -47.32
CA ALA A 347 54.40 57.02 -47.67
C ALA A 347 55.59 57.63 -46.91
N ASN A 348 55.75 57.29 -45.64
CA ASN A 348 56.89 57.73 -44.82
C ASN A 348 58.21 57.13 -45.33
N SER A 349 58.22 55.84 -45.70
CA SER A 349 59.38 55.19 -46.30
C SER A 349 59.79 55.87 -47.61
N ASP A 350 58.83 56.18 -48.48
CA ASP A 350 59.08 56.90 -49.74
C ASP A 350 59.63 58.32 -49.50
N LEU A 351 59.07 59.05 -48.54
CA LEU A 351 59.55 60.39 -48.16
C LEU A 351 60.96 60.34 -47.58
N LEU A 352 61.25 59.38 -46.70
CA LEU A 352 62.58 59.17 -46.12
C LEU A 352 63.60 58.84 -47.21
N SER A 353 63.25 57.95 -48.13
CA SER A 353 64.09 57.61 -49.30
C SER A 353 64.40 58.83 -50.16
N LYS A 354 63.39 59.66 -50.48
CA LYS A 354 63.58 60.93 -51.21
C LYS A 354 64.45 61.93 -50.44
N HIS A 355 64.24 62.05 -49.12
CA HIS A 355 65.03 62.93 -48.28
C HIS A 355 66.50 62.52 -48.26
N LEU A 356 66.78 61.24 -48.03
CA LEU A 356 68.13 60.68 -48.08
C LEU A 356 68.77 60.95 -49.45
N GLN A 357 68.06 60.70 -50.56
CA GLN A 357 68.57 61.02 -51.89
C GLN A 357 68.91 62.50 -52.04
N LEU A 358 68.08 63.43 -51.57
CA LEU A 358 68.37 64.87 -51.66
C LEU A 358 69.58 65.28 -50.80
N VAL A 359 69.66 64.78 -49.57
CA VAL A 359 70.80 65.03 -48.66
C VAL A 359 72.11 64.56 -49.28
N TYR A 360 72.14 63.33 -49.80
CA TYR A 360 73.35 62.74 -50.37
C TYR A 360 73.66 63.19 -51.81
N LYS A 361 72.68 63.71 -52.55
CA LYS A 361 72.88 64.27 -53.92
C LYS A 361 73.33 65.73 -53.90
N ASN A 362 72.97 66.50 -52.86
CA ASN A 362 73.48 67.86 -52.63
C ASN A 362 74.81 67.89 -51.86
N ALA A 363 75.15 66.81 -51.16
CA ALA A 363 76.49 66.60 -50.66
C ALA A 363 77.43 66.27 -51.84
N ARG A 364 78.07 67.29 -52.43
CA ARG A 364 79.34 67.09 -53.18
C ARG A 364 80.40 66.61 -52.18
N ILE A 365 80.31 65.35 -51.76
CA ILE A 365 81.42 64.67 -51.13
C ILE A 365 82.26 64.10 -52.29
N PRO A 366 83.53 64.50 -52.40
CA PRO A 366 84.41 63.93 -53.42
C PRO A 366 84.50 62.43 -53.20
N LYS A 367 84.61 61.66 -54.29
CA LYS A 367 84.88 60.22 -54.26
C LYS A 367 86.11 59.96 -53.39
N SER A 368 85.91 59.63 -52.12
CA SER A 368 86.92 59.02 -51.27
C SER A 368 86.59 57.54 -51.19
N THR A 369 87.40 56.74 -51.85
CA THR A 369 87.65 55.36 -51.43
C THR A 369 88.00 55.36 -49.94
N THR A 370 87.63 54.28 -49.25
CA THR A 370 87.83 53.99 -47.81
C THR A 370 86.69 54.48 -46.91
N CYS A 371 85.84 53.55 -46.50
CA CYS A 371 85.59 53.24 -45.08
C CYS A 371 84.64 52.04 -44.97
N ASP A 372 85.25 50.88 -44.70
CA ASP A 372 84.65 49.87 -43.84
C ASP A 372 84.28 50.48 -42.47
N CYS A 373 83.36 49.82 -41.76
CA CYS A 373 82.98 50.05 -40.35
C CYS A 373 81.79 50.99 -40.06
N ILE A 374 80.57 50.64 -40.47
CA ILE A 374 79.35 50.92 -39.66
C ILE A 374 78.33 49.79 -39.89
N LEU A 375 78.52 48.63 -39.24
CA LEU A 375 77.49 47.58 -39.18
C LEU A 375 77.35 46.95 -37.77
N THR A 376 77.80 47.63 -36.72
CA THR A 376 77.76 47.07 -35.36
C THR A 376 77.46 48.14 -34.31
N ALA A 377 76.25 48.68 -34.35
CA ALA A 377 75.61 49.34 -33.21
C ALA A 377 74.19 49.66 -33.63
N MET A 378 73.25 48.75 -33.38
CA MET A 378 71.79 48.91 -33.27
C MET A 378 71.18 47.50 -33.21
N SER A 379 71.64 46.73 -32.22
CA SER A 379 71.00 45.50 -31.75
C SER A 379 71.38 45.39 -30.29
N ASP A 380 70.83 46.32 -29.51
CA ASP A 380 70.68 46.24 -28.05
C ASP A 380 69.98 47.54 -27.62
N ASP A 381 68.65 47.51 -27.60
CA ASP A 381 67.85 48.12 -26.53
C ASP A 381 66.35 47.81 -26.70
N LYS A 382 65.89 46.93 -25.79
CA LYS A 382 64.53 46.74 -25.23
C LYS A 382 63.35 46.34 -26.12
#